data_AF-I3YVH0-F1
#
_entry.id   AF-I3YVH0-F1
#
_cell.length_a   1.000
_cell.length_b   1.000
_cell.length_c   1.000
_cell.angle_alpha   90.00
_cell.angle_beta   90.00
_cell.angle_gamma   90.00
#
_symmetry.space_group_name_H-M   'P 1'
#
loop_
_entity.id
_entity.type
_entity.pdbx_description
1 polymer ?
#
loop_
_entity_poly.entity_id
_entity_poly.type
_entity_poly.pdbx_seq_one_letter_code
_entity_poly.pdbx_strand_id
1 'polypeptide(L)'
;MYTTIQFIHSYWAYLVLLIVVLATINALAGFFSKREYSAKDFRISLFALIVTHIQLLIGLVLYFVSPLGLQNITTNGMGAVMKDSVSRLYAVEHPMVMILTVVFITIGYSKHKKKLLSSKKFKTLAIFYTIALVLMLSRIPWSQWF
;
A
#
# COMPACT_ATOMS: atom_id res chain seq x y z
N MET A 1 13.18 -19.63 6.58
CA MET A 1 12.48 -18.45 7.15
C MET A 1 12.13 -17.43 6.07
N TYR A 2 13.11 -16.94 5.29
CA TYR A 2 12.90 -16.01 4.18
C TYR A 2 11.82 -16.46 3.16
N THR A 3 11.94 -17.66 2.59
CA THR A 3 11.00 -18.17 1.55
C THR A 3 9.55 -18.21 2.02
N THR A 4 9.31 -18.67 3.25
CA THR A 4 7.97 -18.68 3.87
C THR A 4 7.40 -17.27 4.03
N ILE A 5 8.21 -16.32 4.50
CA ILE A 5 7.76 -14.94 4.71
C ILE A 5 7.51 -14.24 3.37
N GLN A 6 8.36 -14.47 2.36
CA GLN A 6 8.15 -13.96 1.00
C GLN A 6 6.85 -14.50 0.40
N PHE A 7 6.58 -15.81 0.57
CA PHE A 7 5.33 -16.42 0.10
C PHE A 7 4.12 -15.72 0.73
N ILE A 8 4.12 -15.58 2.07
CA ILE A 8 3.04 -14.90 2.79
C ILE A 8 2.88 -13.44 2.33
N HIS A 9 3.98 -12.70 2.23
CA HIS A 9 3.98 -11.30 1.79
C HIS A 9 3.39 -11.12 0.39
N SER A 10 3.76 -12.00 -0.54
CA SER A 10 3.34 -11.93 -1.94
C SER A 10 1.85 -12.29 -2.08
N TYR A 11 1.40 -13.36 -1.42
CA TYR A 11 -0.02 -13.75 -1.44
C TYR A 11 -0.92 -12.71 -0.75
N TRP A 12 -0.48 -12.14 0.38
CA TRP A 12 -1.22 -11.08 1.05
C TRP A 12 -1.28 -9.80 0.21
N ALA A 13 -0.24 -9.51 -0.59
CA ALA A 13 -0.22 -8.35 -1.47
C ALA A 13 -1.36 -8.36 -2.51
N TYR A 14 -1.75 -9.53 -3.03
CA TYR A 14 -2.91 -9.64 -3.93
C TYR A 14 -4.21 -9.19 -3.24
N LEU A 15 -4.43 -9.62 -2.00
CA LEU A 15 -5.58 -9.18 -1.21
C LEU A 15 -5.53 -7.67 -0.96
N VAL A 16 -4.37 -7.13 -0.60
CA VAL A 16 -4.17 -5.70 -0.37
C VAL A 16 -4.50 -4.90 -1.62
N LEU A 17 -3.95 -5.29 -2.77
CA LEU A 17 -4.19 -4.64 -4.04
C LEU A 17 -5.69 -4.63 -4.37
N LEU A 18 -6.35 -5.79 -4.25
CA LEU A 18 -7.79 -5.91 -4.48
C LEU A 18 -8.59 -4.95 -3.59
N ILE A 19 -8.34 -4.96 -2.28
CA ILE A 19 -9.12 -4.15 -1.33
C ILE A 19 -8.85 -2.65 -1.52
N VAL A 20 -7.61 -2.23 -1.79
CA VAL A 20 -7.29 -0.83 -2.06
C VAL A 20 -7.93 -0.35 -3.37
N VAL A 21 -7.92 -1.18 -4.43
CA VAL A 21 -8.63 -0.87 -5.68
C VAL A 21 -10.13 -0.72 -5.43
N LEU A 22 -10.77 -1.67 -4.74
CA LEU A 22 -12.19 -1.61 -4.41
C LEU A 22 -12.54 -0.38 -3.56
N ALA A 23 -11.70 -0.05 -2.58
CA ALA A 23 -11.91 1.13 -1.75
C ALA A 23 -11.76 2.43 -2.53
N THR A 24 -10.79 2.50 -3.45
CA THR A 24 -10.58 3.65 -4.33
C THR A 24 -11.76 3.85 -5.28
N ILE A 25 -12.20 2.78 -5.96
CA ILE A 25 -13.35 2.81 -6.86
C ILE A 25 -14.62 3.19 -6.10
N ASN A 26 -14.87 2.58 -4.93
CA ASN A 26 -16.02 2.93 -4.10
C ASN A 26 -16.03 4.41 -3.69
N ALA A 27 -14.87 4.96 -3.34
CA ALA A 27 -14.73 6.36 -2.95
C ALA A 27 -14.99 7.31 -4.14
N LEU A 28 -14.43 7.00 -5.31
CA LEU A 28 -14.63 7.77 -6.55
C LEU A 28 -16.11 7.71 -6.98
N ALA A 29 -16.69 6.51 -7.05
CA ALA A 29 -18.09 6.31 -7.42
C ALA A 29 -19.02 7.05 -6.45
N GLY A 30 -18.80 6.95 -5.15
CA GLY A 30 -19.58 7.68 -4.14
C GLY A 30 -19.46 9.20 -4.28
N PHE A 31 -18.27 9.71 -4.64
CA PHE A 31 -18.06 11.13 -4.86
C PHE A 31 -18.79 11.65 -6.11
N PHE A 32 -18.67 10.99 -7.26
CA PHE A 32 -19.26 11.44 -8.51
C PHE A 32 -20.78 11.22 -8.58
N SER A 33 -21.28 10.12 -8.00
CA SER A 33 -22.73 9.84 -7.93
C SER A 33 -23.47 10.67 -6.87
N LYS A 34 -22.75 11.41 -6.03
CA LYS A 34 -23.31 12.16 -4.88
C LYS A 34 -24.13 11.28 -3.92
N ARG A 35 -23.81 9.97 -3.86
CA ARG A 35 -24.46 9.00 -2.97
C ARG A 35 -24.24 9.35 -1.50
N GLU A 36 -25.19 8.96 -0.64
CA GLU A 36 -25.01 9.06 0.80
C GLU A 36 -23.94 8.08 1.33
N TYR A 37 -23.15 8.55 2.29
CA TYR A 37 -22.10 7.73 2.90
C TYR A 37 -22.71 6.77 3.91
N SER A 38 -22.51 5.48 3.71
CA SER A 38 -23.12 4.42 4.52
C SER A 38 -22.10 3.63 5.35
N ALA A 39 -22.60 2.76 6.23
CA ALA A 39 -21.76 1.83 6.98
C ALA A 39 -20.97 0.86 6.10
N LYS A 40 -21.42 0.58 4.87
CA LYS A 40 -20.68 -0.24 3.89
C LYS A 40 -19.40 0.49 3.44
N ASP A 41 -19.51 1.77 3.12
CA ASP A 41 -18.39 2.61 2.67
C ASP A 41 -17.32 2.77 3.75
N PHE A 42 -17.78 2.90 5.00
CA PHE A 42 -16.91 2.90 6.16
C PHE A 42 -16.11 1.61 6.29
N ARG A 43 -16.78 0.45 6.21
CA ARG A 43 -16.12 -0.85 6.33
C ARG A 43 -15.12 -1.10 5.21
N ILE A 44 -15.46 -0.76 3.97
CA ILE A 44 -14.53 -0.88 2.84
C ILE A 44 -13.24 -0.08 3.10
N SER A 45 -13.38 1.16 3.55
CA SER A 45 -12.23 2.03 3.86
C SER A 45 -11.42 1.53 5.06
N LEU A 46 -12.10 0.98 6.07
CA LEU A 46 -11.45 0.36 7.23
C LEU A 46 -10.66 -0.89 6.85
N PHE A 47 -11.21 -1.75 5.99
CA PHE A 47 -10.49 -2.93 5.52
C PHE A 47 -9.25 -2.56 4.73
N ALA A 48 -9.32 -1.56 3.84
CA ALA A 48 -8.15 -1.03 3.14
C ALA A 48 -7.05 -0.60 4.13
N LEU A 49 -7.41 0.14 5.19
CA LEU A 49 -6.46 0.49 6.25
C LEU A 49 -5.84 -0.75 6.91
N ILE A 50 -6.65 -1.69 7.36
CA ILE A 50 -6.16 -2.85 8.12
C ILE A 50 -5.21 -3.71 7.27
N VAL A 51 -5.64 -4.10 6.07
CA VAL A 51 -4.84 -5.02 5.24
C VAL A 51 -3.53 -4.39 4.80
N THR A 52 -3.49 -3.08 4.51
CA THR A 52 -2.24 -2.39 4.13
C THR A 52 -1.26 -2.29 5.30
N HIS A 53 -1.75 -2.13 6.54
CA HIS A 53 -0.86 -2.11 7.72
C HIS A 53 -0.32 -3.50 8.03
N ILE A 54 -1.13 -4.55 7.91
CA ILE A 54 -0.66 -5.93 8.03
C ILE A 54 0.42 -6.21 6.97
N GLN A 55 0.18 -5.78 5.72
CA GLN A 55 1.17 -5.92 4.64
C GLN A 55 2.49 -5.21 4.95
N LEU A 56 2.43 -4.00 5.54
CA LEU A 56 3.61 -3.27 5.96
C LEU A 56 4.40 -4.04 7.03
N LEU A 57 3.72 -4.61 8.03
CA LEU A 57 4.39 -5.38 9.07
C LEU A 57 5.07 -6.62 8.50
N ILE A 58 4.39 -7.38 7.64
CA ILE A 58 4.97 -8.54 6.96
C ILE A 58 6.16 -8.11 6.08
N GLY A 59 6.00 -7.02 5.32
CA GLY A 59 7.04 -6.47 4.45
C GLY A 59 8.26 -5.95 5.21
N LEU A 60 8.05 -5.38 6.39
CA LEU A 60 9.14 -4.93 7.26
C LEU A 60 9.95 -6.14 7.77
N VAL A 61 9.27 -7.20 8.23
CA VAL A 61 9.95 -8.44 8.60
C VAL A 61 10.72 -9.00 7.39
N LEU A 62 10.08 -9.06 6.21
CA LEU A 62 10.71 -9.53 4.98
C LEU A 62 11.97 -8.71 4.63
N TYR A 63 11.92 -7.40 4.80
CA TYR A 63 13.04 -6.49 4.52
C TYR A 63 14.29 -6.82 5.36
N PHE A 64 14.12 -7.27 6.60
CA PHE A 64 15.25 -7.63 7.47
C PHE A 64 15.78 -9.06 7.24
N VAL A 65 14.96 -9.98 6.74
CA VAL A 65 15.33 -11.41 6.60
C VAL A 65 15.65 -11.81 5.16
N SER A 66 15.32 -10.96 4.18
CA SER A 66 15.56 -11.20 2.76
C SER A 66 16.97 -10.78 2.33
N PRO A 67 17.65 -11.56 1.48
CA PRO A 67 18.93 -11.16 0.89
C PRO A 67 18.81 -9.93 -0.02
N LEU A 68 17.61 -9.62 -0.52
CA LEU A 68 17.33 -8.46 -1.37
C LEU A 68 16.91 -7.20 -0.59
N GLY A 69 16.72 -7.31 0.73
CA GLY A 69 16.34 -6.20 1.60
C GLY A 69 17.57 -5.50 2.19
N LEU A 70 17.58 -5.35 3.53
CA LEU A 70 18.67 -4.68 4.25
C LEU A 70 20.02 -5.38 4.04
N GLN A 71 20.02 -6.71 3.94
CA GLN A 71 21.25 -7.49 3.74
C GLN A 71 21.98 -7.13 2.43
N ASN A 72 21.23 -6.77 1.37
CA ASN A 72 21.81 -6.33 0.11
C ASN A 72 22.63 -5.04 0.32
N ILE A 73 22.08 -4.09 1.05
CA ILE A 73 22.73 -2.80 1.36
C ILE A 73 23.96 -3.02 2.24
N THR A 74 23.86 -3.84 3.28
CA THR A 74 24.98 -4.05 4.22
C THR A 74 26.13 -4.86 3.60
N THR A 75 25.83 -5.73 2.63
CA THR A 75 26.83 -6.58 1.97
C THR A 75 27.49 -5.88 0.78
N ASN A 76 26.70 -5.20 -0.06
CA ASN A 76 27.19 -4.60 -1.31
C ASN A 76 27.50 -3.10 -1.19
N GLY A 77 27.03 -2.46 -0.12
CA GLY A 77 27.11 -1.03 0.08
C GLY A 77 26.08 -0.24 -0.73
N MET A 78 25.62 0.89 -0.18
CA MET A 78 24.58 1.72 -0.78
C MET A 78 24.92 2.20 -2.19
N GLY A 79 26.19 2.52 -2.45
CA GLY A 79 26.63 3.00 -3.77
C GLY A 79 26.47 1.95 -4.89
N ALA A 80 26.65 0.66 -4.58
CA ALA A 80 26.44 -0.42 -5.54
C ALA A 80 24.95 -0.69 -5.75
N VAL A 81 24.19 -0.78 -4.65
CA VAL A 81 22.73 -0.99 -4.67
C VAL A 81 22.02 0.08 -5.50
N MET A 82 22.41 1.34 -5.36
CA MET A 82 21.79 2.44 -6.10
C MET A 82 22.09 2.42 -7.60
N LYS A 83 23.16 1.74 -8.05
CA LYS A 83 23.50 1.61 -9.47
C LYS A 83 22.74 0.47 -10.14
N ASP A 84 22.53 -0.64 -9.43
CA ASP A 84 21.77 -1.77 -9.94
C ASP A 84 20.26 -1.55 -9.82
N SER A 85 19.54 -1.62 -10.95
CA SER A 85 18.10 -1.33 -10.99
C SER A 85 17.25 -2.30 -10.17
N VAL A 86 17.65 -3.58 -10.14
CA VAL A 86 16.93 -4.63 -9.41
C VAL A 86 17.14 -4.43 -7.92
N SER A 87 18.39 -4.33 -7.47
CA SER A 87 18.73 -4.12 -6.06
C SER A 87 18.10 -2.83 -5.51
N ARG A 88 18.14 -1.73 -6.28
CA ARG A 88 17.50 -0.46 -5.90
C ARG A 88 15.99 -0.59 -5.76
N LEU A 89 15.34 -1.33 -6.66
CA LEU A 89 13.89 -1.55 -6.59
C LEU A 89 13.50 -2.25 -5.29
N TYR A 90 14.14 -3.38 -4.94
CA TYR A 90 13.77 -4.16 -3.76
C TYR A 90 14.20 -3.52 -2.43
N ALA A 91 15.43 -3.02 -2.37
CA ALA A 91 15.99 -2.54 -1.11
C ALA A 91 15.58 -1.11 -0.77
N VAL A 92 15.17 -0.30 -1.76
CA VAL A 92 14.94 1.15 -1.55
C VAL A 92 13.58 1.59 -2.08
N GLU A 93 13.35 1.50 -3.39
CA GLU A 93 12.19 2.15 -4.02
C GLU A 93 10.87 1.51 -3.58
N HIS A 94 10.80 0.18 -3.57
CA HIS A 94 9.62 -0.55 -3.13
C HIS A 94 9.25 -0.24 -1.68
N PRO A 95 10.10 -0.50 -0.66
CA PRO A 95 9.73 -0.26 0.73
C PRO A 95 9.39 1.22 0.99
N MET A 96 10.14 2.16 0.39
CA MET A 96 9.87 3.59 0.56
C MET A 96 8.51 3.99 0.00
N VAL A 97 8.17 3.55 -1.22
CA VAL A 97 6.88 3.88 -1.84
C VAL A 97 5.72 3.14 -1.18
N MET A 98 5.92 1.93 -0.66
CA MET A 98 4.90 1.24 0.13
C MET A 98 4.63 1.93 1.48
N ILE A 99 5.65 2.49 2.14
CA ILE A 99 5.44 3.31 3.35
C ILE A 99 4.61 4.55 3.00
N LEU A 100 4.93 5.24 1.89
CA LEU A 100 4.13 6.38 1.44
C LEU A 100 2.68 5.97 1.15
N THR A 101 2.48 4.83 0.48
CA THR A 101 1.14 4.25 0.24
C THR A 101 0.36 4.13 1.55
N VAL A 102 0.96 3.52 2.58
CA VAL A 102 0.32 3.37 3.91
C VAL A 102 0.02 4.73 4.54
N VAL A 103 0.95 5.69 4.46
CA VAL A 103 0.74 7.04 4.98
C VAL A 103 -0.49 7.71 4.33
N PHE A 104 -0.62 7.65 3.00
CA PHE A 104 -1.77 8.22 2.30
C PHE A 104 -3.08 7.51 2.67
N ILE A 105 -3.09 6.18 2.77
CA ILE A 105 -4.26 5.41 3.25
C ILE A 105 -4.65 5.85 4.68
N THR A 106 -3.68 5.99 5.59
CA THR A 106 -3.91 6.41 6.97
C THR A 106 -4.45 7.83 7.07
N ILE A 107 -3.90 8.76 6.28
CA ILE A 107 -4.39 10.15 6.26
C ILE A 107 -5.82 10.20 5.70
N GLY A 108 -6.09 9.52 4.59
CA GLY A 108 -7.43 9.44 4.00
C GLY A 108 -8.45 8.90 4.99
N TYR A 109 -8.12 7.76 5.63
CA TYR A 109 -8.98 7.15 6.63
C TYR A 109 -9.16 8.04 7.86
N SER A 110 -8.10 8.65 8.40
CA SER A 110 -8.20 9.48 9.61
C SER A 110 -8.97 10.78 9.37
N LYS A 111 -8.81 11.38 8.20
CA LYS A 111 -9.48 12.65 7.84
C LYS A 111 -10.95 12.45 7.48
N HIS A 112 -11.33 11.37 6.77
CA HIS A 112 -12.73 11.19 6.36
C HIS A 112 -13.67 11.03 7.56
N LYS A 113 -13.23 10.35 8.63
CA LYS A 113 -14.03 10.14 9.85
C LYS A 113 -14.47 11.46 10.48
N LYS A 114 -13.62 12.48 10.41
CA LYS A 114 -13.87 13.82 10.95
C LYS A 114 -14.80 14.68 10.09
N LYS A 115 -15.20 14.21 8.90
CA LYS A 115 -16.12 14.96 8.02
C LYS A 115 -17.57 14.61 8.34
N LEU A 116 -18.45 15.61 8.38
CA LEU A 116 -19.89 15.43 8.60
C LEU A 116 -20.61 15.04 7.31
N LEU A 117 -20.41 15.82 6.23
CA LEU A 117 -21.11 15.62 4.96
C LEU A 117 -20.56 14.42 4.17
N SER A 118 -21.47 13.61 3.60
CA SER A 118 -21.16 12.45 2.75
C SER A 118 -20.21 12.80 1.60
N SER A 119 -20.48 13.90 0.89
CA SER A 119 -19.63 14.38 -0.21
C SER A 119 -18.20 14.68 0.23
N LYS A 120 -18.01 15.27 1.42
CA LYS A 120 -16.69 15.57 1.99
C LYS A 120 -15.97 14.30 2.45
N LYS A 121 -16.70 13.30 2.96
CA LYS A 121 -16.13 11.97 3.30
C LYS A 121 -15.60 11.29 2.05
N PHE A 122 -16.43 11.13 1.02
CA PHE A 122 -16.03 10.51 -0.24
C PHE A 122 -14.91 11.26 -0.95
N LYS A 123 -14.97 12.61 -1.03
CA LYS A 123 -13.89 13.41 -1.63
C LYS A 123 -12.54 13.16 -0.94
N THR A 124 -12.54 13.10 0.39
CA THR A 124 -11.31 12.86 1.17
C THR A 124 -10.75 11.48 0.84
N LEU A 125 -11.57 10.43 0.87
CA LEU A 125 -11.13 9.08 0.54
C LEU A 125 -10.66 8.98 -0.92
N ALA A 126 -11.41 9.54 -1.87
CA ALA A 126 -11.10 9.49 -3.29
C ALA A 126 -9.72 10.08 -3.59
N ILE A 127 -9.39 11.25 -3.04
CA ILE A 127 -8.07 11.88 -3.26
C ILE A 127 -6.94 11.01 -2.68
N PHE A 128 -7.03 10.69 -1.38
CA PHE A 128 -5.94 10.01 -0.69
C PHE A 128 -5.74 8.56 -1.16
N TYR A 129 -6.83 7.83 -1.43
CA TYR A 129 -6.75 6.43 -1.85
C TYR A 129 -6.32 6.31 -3.31
N THR A 130 -6.68 7.26 -4.18
CA THR A 130 -6.16 7.29 -5.56
C THR A 130 -4.65 7.54 -5.56
N ILE A 131 -4.15 8.49 -4.75
CA ILE A 131 -2.71 8.72 -4.63
C ILE A 131 -2.00 7.46 -4.10
N ALA A 132 -2.54 6.85 -3.06
CA ALA A 132 -2.00 5.60 -2.51
C ALA A 132 -1.97 4.47 -3.56
N LEU A 133 -3.05 4.30 -4.33
CA LEU A 133 -3.13 3.29 -5.38
C LEU A 133 -2.09 3.51 -6.47
N VAL A 134 -1.91 4.76 -6.94
CA VAL A 134 -0.90 5.09 -7.94
C VAL A 134 0.51 4.81 -7.43
N LEU A 135 0.82 5.23 -6.20
CA LEU A 135 2.11 4.94 -5.56
C LEU A 135 2.34 3.43 -5.48
N MET A 136 1.35 2.67 -4.99
CA MET A 136 1.42 1.23 -4.87
C MET A 136 1.71 0.57 -6.23
N LEU A 137 0.92 0.87 -7.26
CA LEU A 137 1.09 0.30 -8.60
C LEU A 137 2.46 0.65 -9.23
N SER A 138 3.03 1.82 -8.90
CA SER A 138 4.28 2.28 -9.48
C SER A 138 5.51 1.46 -9.08
N ARG A 139 5.50 0.82 -7.90
CA ARG A 139 6.66 0.10 -7.34
C ARG A 139 6.35 -1.29 -6.80
N ILE A 140 5.23 -1.91 -7.18
CA ILE A 140 5.07 -3.35 -6.98
C ILE A 140 6.13 -4.08 -7.84
N PRO A 141 6.91 -5.04 -7.29
CA PRO A 141 7.85 -5.84 -8.05
C PRO A 141 7.10 -6.93 -8.81
N TRP A 142 6.40 -6.56 -9.89
CA TRP A 142 5.49 -7.42 -10.65
C TRP A 142 6.14 -8.73 -11.14
N SER A 143 7.44 -8.72 -11.41
CA SER A 143 8.20 -9.90 -11.84
C SER A 143 8.35 -10.98 -10.76
N GLN A 144 8.01 -10.71 -9.49
CA GLN A 144 8.04 -11.73 -8.41
C GLN A 144 6.71 -12.46 -8.26
N TRP A 145 5.68 -12.01 -8.98
CA TRP A 145 4.33 -12.55 -8.87
C TRP A 145 4.07 -13.66 -9.91
N PHE A 146 4.99 -13.85 -10.86
CA PHE A 146 5.00 -14.86 -11.93
C PHE A 146 6.30 -15.65 -11.89
#